data_AF-A0A4R9A0G8-F1
#
_entry.id   AF-A0A4R9A0G8-F1
#
_cell.length_a   1.000
_cell.length_b   1.000
_cell.length_c   1.000
_cell.angle_alpha   90.00
_cell.angle_beta   90.00
_cell.angle_gamma   90.00
#
_symmetry.space_group_name_H-M   'P 1'
#
loop_
_entity.id
_entity.type
_entity.pdbx_description
1 polymer ?
#
loop_
_entity_poly.entity_id
_entity_poly.type
_entity_poly.pdbx_seq_one_letter_code
_entity_poly.pdbx_strand_id
1 'polypeptide(L)'
;MDWFTLSVVVIVLAGFGMKLARSFRSGPQRRVLERFAREAGLALTPEIEPAVTRRITAHERGYTIGAMTAVVGIGFWSITGTTTEWSGIVLVAIIAIGAVAGVVIVEWRAAFAQVPDQPRIARPTAPAVTDYVSPWEMWASPVVILVAALALGAALAASPLGLWPLVPATVLAAAAVVAAAVSHFAGGALMRRGQPASSVDELAWDDALRGATLRSMVQIPATIGVASLAATLFTLGTLPGLSDVMMWTLFGVLAALVAFMILSNRRAATTYYLRRLWPDLAVEYSDALARGAAS
;
A
#
# COMPACT_ATOMS: atom_id res chain seq x y z
N MET A 1 22.02 21.34 -1.27
CA MET A 1 20.60 21.31 -1.67
C MET A 1 20.28 22.58 -2.44
N ASP A 2 19.75 22.46 -3.64
CA ASP A 2 19.25 23.61 -4.40
C ASP A 2 17.98 24.17 -3.73
N TRP A 3 17.71 25.46 -3.94
CA TRP A 3 16.53 26.11 -3.36
C TRP A 3 15.22 25.43 -3.77
N PHE A 4 15.18 24.84 -4.97
CA PHE A 4 14.02 24.12 -5.47
C PHE A 4 13.70 22.87 -4.63
N THR A 5 14.66 21.98 -4.38
CA THR A 5 14.43 20.78 -3.54
C THR A 5 14.03 21.16 -2.13
N LEU A 6 14.67 22.19 -1.53
CA LEU A 6 14.28 22.72 -0.22
C LEU A 6 12.80 23.11 -0.22
N SER A 7 12.37 23.93 -1.19
CA SER A 7 10.98 24.41 -1.27
C SER A 7 10.00 23.26 -1.43
N VAL A 8 10.29 22.28 -2.28
CA VAL A 8 9.44 21.10 -2.46
C VAL A 8 9.31 20.31 -1.16
N VAL A 9 10.42 20.01 -0.50
CA VAL A 9 10.43 19.30 0.79
C VAL A 9 9.60 20.04 1.85
N VAL A 10 9.78 21.36 1.98
CA VAL A 10 9.04 22.19 2.94
C VAL A 10 7.54 22.19 2.63
N ILE A 11 7.14 22.34 1.37
CA ILE A 11 5.73 22.32 0.95
C ILE A 11 5.10 20.96 1.25
N VAL A 12 5.79 19.88 0.92
CA VAL A 12 5.31 18.51 1.17
C VAL A 12 5.19 18.24 2.68
N LEU A 13 6.18 18.63 3.48
CA LEU A 13 6.13 18.52 4.94
C LEU A 13 5.01 19.36 5.54
N ALA A 14 4.78 20.58 5.06
CA ALA A 14 3.68 21.43 5.50
C ALA A 14 2.33 20.79 5.15
N GLY A 15 2.19 20.24 3.95
CA GLY A 15 1.00 19.51 3.51
C GLY A 15 0.69 18.30 4.40
N PHE A 16 1.69 17.44 4.66
CA PHE A 16 1.53 16.31 5.56
C PHE A 16 1.31 16.74 7.01
N GLY A 17 1.99 17.79 7.48
CA GLY A 17 1.81 18.35 8.82
C GLY A 17 0.39 18.87 9.04
N MET A 18 -0.18 19.58 8.06
CA MET A 18 -1.59 19.99 8.09
C MET A 18 -2.54 18.79 8.07
N LYS A 19 -2.28 17.77 7.24
CA LYS A 19 -3.07 16.54 7.19
C LYS A 19 -3.04 15.82 8.55
N LEU A 20 -1.86 15.70 9.15
CA LEU A 20 -1.66 15.08 10.45
C LEU A 20 -2.35 15.88 11.56
N ALA A 21 -2.20 17.20 11.60
CA ALA A 21 -2.87 18.07 12.57
C ALA A 21 -4.40 17.97 12.49
N ARG A 22 -4.96 17.86 11.27
CA ARG A 22 -6.39 17.60 11.06
C ARG A 22 -6.79 16.23 11.62
N SER A 23 -5.99 15.18 11.41
CA SER A 23 -6.26 13.83 11.97
C SER A 23 -6.26 13.78 13.51
N PHE A 24 -5.72 14.80 14.19
CA PHE A 24 -5.77 14.94 15.64
C PHE A 24 -6.94 15.80 16.14
N ARG A 25 -7.44 16.74 15.32
CA ARG A 25 -8.45 17.74 15.73
C ARG A 25 -9.87 17.41 15.33
N SER A 26 -10.08 16.70 14.24
CA SER A 26 -11.41 16.23 13.83
C SER A 26 -11.52 14.73 14.11
N GLY A 27 -12.62 14.28 14.71
CA GLY A 27 -13.02 12.88 14.61
C GLY A 27 -13.00 12.45 13.14
N PRO A 28 -12.89 11.14 12.83
CA PRO A 28 -12.83 10.67 11.45
C PRO A 28 -13.93 11.37 10.67
N GLN A 29 -13.59 11.92 9.50
CA GLN A 29 -14.61 12.48 8.64
C GLN A 29 -15.62 11.36 8.41
N ARG A 30 -16.83 11.49 8.94
CA ARG A 30 -17.91 10.49 8.87
C ARG A 30 -18.03 9.89 7.46
N ARG A 31 -17.74 10.70 6.43
CA ARG A 31 -17.58 10.32 5.02
C ARG A 31 -16.57 9.21 4.74
N VAL A 32 -15.39 9.22 5.36
CA VAL A 32 -14.35 8.17 5.21
C VAL A 32 -14.85 6.87 5.83
N LEU A 33 -15.51 6.95 6.99
CA LEU A 33 -16.05 5.78 7.67
C LEU A 33 -17.24 5.17 6.92
N GLU A 34 -18.17 6.00 6.45
CA GLU A 34 -19.28 5.60 5.58
C GLU A 34 -18.78 5.04 4.25
N ARG A 35 -17.72 5.62 3.67
CA ARG A 35 -17.07 5.08 2.48
C ARG A 35 -16.45 3.72 2.75
N PHE A 36 -15.72 3.56 3.85
CA PHE A 36 -15.12 2.28 4.22
C PHE A 36 -16.19 1.23 4.52
N ALA A 37 -17.27 1.58 5.21
CA ALA A 37 -18.43 0.72 5.45
C ALA A 37 -19.09 0.26 4.14
N ARG A 38 -19.31 1.19 3.21
CA ARG A 38 -19.83 0.86 1.86
C ARG A 38 -18.88 -0.01 1.07
N GLU A 39 -17.59 0.27 1.11
CA GLU A 39 -16.56 -0.54 0.43
C GLU A 39 -16.50 -1.94 1.05
N ALA A 40 -16.53 -2.05 2.37
CA ALA A 40 -16.53 -3.30 3.13
C ALA A 40 -17.84 -4.09 2.97
N GLY A 41 -18.94 -3.45 2.58
CA GLY A 41 -20.27 -4.06 2.47
C GLY A 41 -20.93 -4.34 3.82
N LEU A 42 -20.57 -3.59 4.86
CA LEU A 42 -21.04 -3.80 6.23
C LEU A 42 -21.78 -2.57 6.75
N ALA A 43 -22.84 -2.81 7.52
CA ALA A 43 -23.52 -1.76 8.24
C ALA A 43 -22.66 -1.27 9.42
N LEU A 44 -22.63 0.05 9.62
CA LEU A 44 -21.94 0.66 10.74
C LEU A 44 -22.91 0.81 11.91
N THR A 45 -22.76 -0.03 12.93
CA THR A 45 -23.54 0.09 14.17
C THR A 45 -22.86 1.05 15.17
N PRO A 46 -23.63 1.70 16.05
CA PRO A 46 -23.08 2.62 17.07
C PRO A 46 -22.03 1.98 17.99
N GLU A 47 -22.12 0.67 18.20
CA GLU A 47 -21.22 -0.09 19.07
C GLU A 47 -19.86 -0.33 18.40
N ILE A 48 -19.84 -0.54 17.08
CA ILE A 48 -18.63 -0.88 16.32
C ILE A 48 -17.91 0.38 15.80
N GLU A 49 -18.66 1.47 15.59
CA GLU A 49 -18.14 2.75 15.07
C GLU A 49 -16.88 3.24 15.80
N PRO A 50 -16.79 3.26 17.15
CA PRO A 50 -15.60 3.74 17.86
C PRO A 50 -14.35 2.88 17.61
N ALA A 51 -14.53 1.56 17.47
CA ALA A 51 -13.43 0.63 17.24
C ALA A 51 -12.86 0.78 15.81
N VAL A 52 -13.75 0.85 14.81
CA VAL A 52 -13.39 1.07 13.41
C VAL A 52 -12.75 2.44 13.23
N THR A 53 -13.34 3.48 13.82
CA THR A 53 -12.79 4.85 13.91
C THR A 53 -11.36 4.85 14.39
N ARG A 54 -11.08 4.19 15.52
CA ARG A 54 -9.75 4.19 16.13
C ARG A 54 -8.73 3.53 15.22
N ARG A 55 -9.09 2.42 14.56
CA ARG A 55 -8.21 1.70 13.62
C ARG A 55 -7.96 2.49 12.35
N ILE A 56 -8.99 3.04 11.69
CA ILE A 56 -8.83 3.89 10.49
C ILE A 56 -7.95 5.09 10.81
N THR A 57 -8.18 5.75 11.94
CA THR A 57 -7.37 6.91 12.35
C THR A 57 -5.92 6.51 12.62
N ALA A 58 -5.69 5.38 13.29
CA ALA A 58 -4.35 4.86 13.51
C ALA A 58 -3.64 4.56 12.18
N HIS A 59 -4.34 3.95 11.23
CA HIS A 59 -3.85 3.64 9.88
C HIS A 59 -3.49 4.93 9.11
N GLU A 60 -4.37 5.94 9.10
CA GLU A 60 -4.10 7.24 8.47
C GLU A 60 -2.91 7.98 9.10
N ARG A 61 -2.78 7.91 10.44
CA ARG A 61 -1.64 8.47 11.16
C ARG A 61 -0.36 7.72 10.82
N GLY A 62 -0.39 6.39 10.81
CA GLY A 62 0.73 5.56 10.37
C GLY A 62 1.21 5.95 8.98
N TYR A 63 0.28 6.04 8.03
CA TYR A 63 0.55 6.50 6.68
C TYR A 63 1.21 7.88 6.66
N THR A 64 0.63 8.85 7.37
CA THR A 64 1.10 10.24 7.32
C THR A 64 2.46 10.40 8.01
N ILE A 65 2.65 9.78 9.18
CA ILE A 65 3.92 9.80 9.92
C ILE A 65 5.00 9.13 9.09
N GLY A 66 4.72 7.95 8.52
CA GLY A 66 5.67 7.24 7.66
C GLY A 66 6.08 8.06 6.43
N ALA A 67 5.12 8.71 5.77
CA ALA A 67 5.38 9.61 4.65
C ALA A 67 6.28 10.78 5.06
N MET A 68 5.99 11.42 6.20
CA MET A 68 6.79 12.52 6.74
C MET A 68 8.21 12.06 7.08
N THR A 69 8.38 10.91 7.73
CA THR A 69 9.70 10.37 8.05
C THR A 69 10.52 10.14 6.79
N ALA A 70 9.91 9.62 5.72
CA ALA A 70 10.56 9.50 4.42
C ALA A 70 11.00 10.86 3.86
N VAL A 71 10.13 11.87 3.87
CA VAL A 71 10.45 13.22 3.37
C VAL A 71 11.58 13.86 4.18
N VAL A 72 11.57 13.72 5.51
CA VAL A 72 12.64 14.22 6.39
C VAL A 72 13.96 13.50 6.09
N GLY A 73 13.93 12.18 5.91
CA GLY A 73 15.11 11.40 5.54
C GLY A 73 15.74 11.87 4.23
N ILE A 74 14.91 12.18 3.22
CA ILE A 74 15.37 12.73 1.94
C ILE A 74 15.97 14.12 2.13
N GLY A 75 15.33 14.98 2.92
CA GLY A 75 15.85 16.30 3.25
C GLY A 75 17.23 16.22 3.90
N PHE A 76 17.41 15.32 4.88
CA PHE A 76 18.69 15.11 5.54
C PHE A 76 19.75 14.57 4.58
N TRP A 77 19.40 13.59 3.75
CA TRP A 77 20.29 13.05 2.71
C TRP A 77 20.78 14.15 1.76
N SER A 78 19.89 15.05 1.35
CA SER A 78 20.20 16.15 0.43
C SER A 78 21.17 17.20 0.99
N ILE A 79 21.34 17.26 2.32
CA ILE A 79 22.30 18.14 2.99
C ILE A 79 23.74 17.60 2.85
N THR A 80 23.91 16.28 2.70
CA THR A 80 25.25 15.64 2.59
C THR A 80 26.02 16.01 1.32
N GLY A 81 25.46 16.84 0.43
CA GLY A 81 26.14 17.34 -0.76
C GLY A 81 26.15 16.37 -1.94
N THR A 82 25.50 15.21 -1.82
CA THR A 82 25.25 14.33 -2.95
C THR A 82 24.13 14.90 -3.81
N THR A 83 24.49 15.78 -4.76
CA THR A 83 23.59 16.28 -5.81
C THR A 83 23.35 15.21 -6.85
N THR A 84 22.77 14.08 -6.46
CA THR A 84 22.22 13.16 -7.44
C THR A 84 21.00 13.84 -8.05
N GLU A 85 20.92 13.88 -9.37
CA GLU A 85 19.70 14.25 -10.09
C GLU A 85 18.64 13.18 -9.83
N TRP A 86 18.03 13.22 -8.64
CA TRP A 86 16.93 12.32 -8.32
C TRP A 86 15.74 12.75 -9.18
N SER A 87 15.29 11.87 -10.07
CA SER A 87 14.03 12.09 -10.75
C SER A 87 12.92 12.20 -9.69
N GLY A 88 11.97 13.13 -9.85
CA GLY A 88 10.86 13.32 -8.92
C GLY A 88 10.06 12.02 -8.64
N ILE A 89 10.20 11.03 -9.52
CA ILE A 89 9.68 9.67 -9.38
C ILE A 89 10.28 8.96 -8.16
N VAL A 90 11.60 9.06 -7.93
CA VAL A 90 12.24 8.40 -6.78
C VAL A 90 11.82 9.06 -5.46
N LEU A 91 11.64 10.38 -5.46
CA LEU A 91 11.06 11.10 -4.33
C LEU A 91 9.66 10.56 -4.00
N VAL A 92 8.78 10.46 -5.00
CA VAL A 92 7.43 9.89 -4.82
C VAL A 92 7.50 8.44 -4.31
N ALA A 93 8.43 7.64 -4.82
CA ALA A 93 8.63 6.27 -4.39
C ALA A 93 9.04 6.16 -2.91
N ILE A 94 10.03 6.94 -2.48
CA ILE A 94 10.49 6.92 -1.08
C ILE A 94 9.38 7.38 -0.14
N ILE A 95 8.61 8.40 -0.54
CA ILE A 95 7.43 8.87 0.22
C ILE A 95 6.39 7.75 0.34
N ALA A 96 6.07 7.09 -0.77
CA ALA A 96 5.13 5.97 -0.78
C ALA A 96 5.61 4.81 0.11
N ILE A 97 6.90 4.46 0.04
CA ILE A 97 7.53 3.45 0.90
C ILE A 97 7.38 3.83 2.37
N GLY A 98 7.76 5.05 2.73
CA GLY A 98 7.67 5.53 4.10
C GLY A 98 6.24 5.45 4.62
N ALA A 99 5.28 5.95 3.83
CA ALA A 99 3.87 5.96 4.19
C ALA A 99 3.35 4.54 4.48
N VAL A 100 3.65 3.64 3.58
CA VAL A 100 3.23 2.25 3.64
C VAL A 100 3.91 1.50 4.79
N ALA A 101 5.21 1.74 5.04
CA ALA A 101 5.91 1.20 6.20
C ALA A 101 5.29 1.67 7.53
N GLY A 102 4.88 2.95 7.60
CA GLY A 102 4.18 3.49 8.76
C GLY A 102 2.85 2.81 9.05
N VAL A 103 2.08 2.48 8.00
CA VAL A 103 0.87 1.65 8.11
C VAL A 103 1.20 0.26 8.68
N VAL A 104 2.20 -0.42 8.12
CA VAL A 104 2.59 -1.77 8.58
C VAL A 104 2.99 -1.76 10.05
N ILE A 105 3.73 -0.75 10.51
CA ILE A 105 4.14 -0.64 11.91
C ILE A 105 2.91 -0.46 12.82
N VAL A 106 1.93 0.35 12.42
CA VAL A 106 0.70 0.54 13.19
C VAL A 106 -0.11 -0.75 13.26
N GLU A 107 -0.30 -1.41 12.12
CA GLU A 107 -1.04 -2.66 12.01
C GLU A 107 -0.34 -3.80 12.77
N TRP A 108 0.99 -3.87 12.70
CA TRP A 108 1.79 -4.79 13.48
C TRP A 108 1.57 -4.54 14.98
N ARG A 109 1.71 -3.29 15.45
CA ARG A 109 1.46 -2.96 16.85
C ARG A 109 0.05 -3.33 17.32
N ALA A 110 -0.97 -3.02 16.51
CA ALA A 110 -2.35 -3.39 16.80
C ALA A 110 -2.51 -4.92 16.84
N ALA A 111 -1.90 -5.62 15.90
CA ALA A 111 -1.86 -7.06 15.82
C ALA A 111 -1.01 -7.71 16.91
N PHE A 112 -0.29 -6.97 17.76
CA PHE A 112 0.44 -7.51 18.92
C PHE A 112 -0.13 -7.05 20.28
N ALA A 113 -1.13 -6.17 20.29
CA ALA A 113 -1.79 -5.72 21.50
C ALA A 113 -2.49 -6.88 22.24
N GLN A 114 -2.41 -6.87 23.58
CA GLN A 114 -3.06 -7.89 24.40
C GLN A 114 -4.57 -7.93 24.13
N VAL A 115 -5.09 -9.14 23.98
CA VAL A 115 -6.50 -9.37 23.72
C VAL A 115 -7.24 -9.50 25.05
N PRO A 116 -8.30 -8.71 25.30
CA PRO A 116 -9.12 -8.83 26.51
C PRO A 116 -9.68 -10.25 26.69
N ASP A 117 -9.78 -10.70 27.95
CA ASP A 117 -10.38 -11.98 28.29
C ASP A 117 -11.92 -11.84 28.32
N GLN A 118 -12.54 -12.03 27.16
CA GLN A 118 -13.98 -11.91 26.94
C GLN A 118 -14.46 -13.10 26.10
N PRO A 119 -15.75 -13.52 26.22
CA PRO A 119 -16.32 -14.56 25.36
C PRO A 119 -16.07 -14.26 23.88
N ARG A 120 -15.59 -15.27 23.13
CA ARG A 120 -15.18 -15.08 21.72
C ARG A 120 -15.95 -16.00 20.80
N ILE A 121 -16.34 -15.46 19.66
CA ILE A 121 -16.83 -16.24 18.53
C ILE A 121 -15.62 -16.60 17.68
N ALA A 122 -15.48 -17.88 17.36
CA ALA A 122 -14.45 -18.39 16.47
C ALA A 122 -15.10 -19.09 15.28
N ARG A 123 -14.47 -18.98 14.11
CA ARG A 123 -14.87 -19.75 12.94
C ARG A 123 -14.51 -21.23 13.13
N PRO A 124 -15.30 -22.14 12.53
CA PRO A 124 -14.96 -23.56 12.50
C PRO A 124 -13.72 -23.86 11.64
N THR A 125 -13.39 -22.98 10.69
CA THR A 125 -12.25 -23.09 9.78
C THR A 125 -11.31 -21.90 9.94
N ALA A 126 -10.00 -22.16 9.88
CA ALA A 126 -8.98 -21.12 9.90
C ALA A 126 -8.91 -20.42 8.53
N PRO A 127 -9.19 -19.11 8.43
CA PRO A 127 -9.09 -18.37 7.17
C PRO A 127 -7.66 -18.32 6.65
N ALA A 128 -7.49 -18.44 5.33
CA ALA A 128 -6.21 -18.27 4.65
C ALA A 128 -6.08 -16.87 4.04
N VAL A 129 -4.85 -16.44 3.72
CA VAL A 129 -4.60 -15.15 3.03
C VAL A 129 -5.38 -15.07 1.71
N THR A 130 -5.53 -16.20 1.02
CA THR A 130 -6.27 -16.33 -0.25
C THR A 130 -7.78 -16.11 -0.11
N ASP A 131 -8.31 -16.11 1.12
CA ASP A 131 -9.70 -15.78 1.39
C ASP A 131 -9.93 -14.27 1.54
N TYR A 132 -8.88 -13.50 1.85
CA TYR A 132 -8.95 -12.04 1.98
C TYR A 132 -8.49 -11.29 0.74
N VAL A 133 -7.44 -11.80 0.09
CA VAL A 133 -6.79 -11.15 -1.05
C VAL A 133 -6.99 -12.02 -2.28
N SER A 134 -7.42 -11.38 -3.38
CA SER A 134 -7.68 -12.11 -4.61
C SER A 134 -6.37 -12.65 -5.21
N PRO A 135 -6.40 -13.79 -5.94
CA PRO A 135 -5.21 -14.33 -6.60
C PRO A 135 -4.50 -13.31 -7.50
N TRP A 136 -5.27 -12.48 -8.21
CA TRP A 136 -4.72 -11.45 -9.09
C TRP A 136 -3.91 -10.38 -8.34
N GLU A 137 -4.35 -9.99 -7.15
CA GLU A 137 -3.59 -9.08 -6.29
C GLU A 137 -2.33 -9.74 -5.76
N MET A 138 -2.42 -11.02 -5.34
CA MET A 138 -1.26 -11.77 -4.86
C MET A 138 -0.17 -11.92 -5.92
N TRP A 139 -0.56 -12.05 -7.20
CA TRP A 139 0.38 -12.13 -8.32
C TRP A 139 0.90 -10.77 -8.80
N ALA A 140 0.25 -9.65 -8.46
CA ALA A 140 0.65 -8.33 -8.92
C ALA A 140 2.08 -7.96 -8.49
N SER A 141 2.40 -8.19 -7.20
CA SER A 141 3.73 -7.93 -6.64
C SER A 141 4.86 -8.73 -7.31
N PRO A 142 4.82 -10.09 -7.36
CA PRO A 142 5.90 -10.86 -7.99
C PRO A 142 6.04 -10.58 -9.48
N VAL A 143 4.94 -10.34 -10.20
CA VAL A 143 5.00 -9.98 -11.63
C VAL A 143 5.70 -8.64 -11.82
N VAL A 144 5.34 -7.61 -11.05
CA VAL A 144 5.99 -6.29 -11.15
C VAL A 144 7.47 -6.37 -10.76
N ILE A 145 7.80 -7.10 -9.70
CA ILE A 145 9.20 -7.28 -9.27
C ILE A 145 10.00 -8.01 -10.36
N LEU A 146 9.44 -9.05 -10.97
CA LEU A 146 10.08 -9.77 -12.06
C LEU A 146 10.32 -8.86 -13.27
N VAL A 147 9.32 -8.09 -13.68
CA VAL A 147 9.45 -7.13 -14.80
C VAL A 147 10.50 -6.06 -14.49
N ALA A 148 10.52 -5.52 -13.27
CA ALA A 148 11.53 -4.57 -12.83
C ALA A 148 12.94 -5.18 -12.84
N ALA A 149 13.09 -6.41 -12.36
CA ALA A 149 14.37 -7.12 -12.35
C ALA A 149 14.87 -7.44 -13.76
N LEU A 150 13.98 -7.85 -14.68
CA LEU A 150 14.33 -8.09 -16.08
C LEU A 150 14.75 -6.80 -16.79
N ALA A 151 14.01 -5.70 -16.58
CA ALA A 151 14.37 -4.40 -17.12
C ALA A 151 15.73 -3.93 -16.58
N LEU A 152 15.97 -4.12 -15.28
CA LEU A 152 17.25 -3.77 -14.65
C LEU A 152 18.40 -4.64 -15.20
N GLY A 153 18.20 -5.95 -15.35
CA GLY A 153 19.19 -6.86 -15.93
C GLY A 153 19.53 -6.50 -17.39
N ALA A 154 18.52 -6.19 -18.18
CA ALA A 154 18.72 -5.70 -19.56
C ALA A 154 19.48 -4.37 -19.58
N ALA A 155 19.14 -3.45 -18.67
CA ALA A 155 19.84 -2.17 -18.54
C ALA A 155 21.32 -2.35 -18.15
N LEU A 156 21.59 -3.28 -17.23
CA LEU A 156 22.96 -3.62 -16.83
C LEU A 156 23.77 -4.22 -17.98
N ALA A 157 23.16 -5.08 -18.78
CA ALA A 157 23.81 -5.68 -19.94
C ALA A 157 24.09 -4.66 -21.07
N ALA A 158 23.23 -3.64 -21.20
CA ALA A 158 23.35 -2.61 -22.23
C ALA A 158 24.17 -1.38 -21.80
N SER A 159 24.38 -1.16 -20.51
CA SER A 159 24.99 0.07 -19.99
C SER A 159 26.53 0.08 -20.15
N PRO A 160 27.10 0.97 -20.97
CA PRO A 160 28.55 1.15 -21.03
C PRO A 160 29.12 1.87 -19.80
N LEU A 161 28.26 2.53 -19.03
CA LEU A 161 28.61 3.30 -17.83
C LEU A 161 28.70 2.43 -16.56
N GLY A 162 28.46 1.12 -16.68
CA GLY A 162 28.47 0.18 -15.57
C GLY A 162 27.30 0.37 -14.60
N LEU A 163 27.52 -0.01 -13.34
CA LEU A 163 26.50 -0.10 -12.30
C LEU A 163 26.03 1.25 -11.74
N TRP A 164 26.87 2.29 -11.82
CA TRP A 164 26.66 3.49 -10.99
C TRP A 164 25.31 4.19 -11.21
N PRO A 165 24.91 4.47 -12.47
CA PRO A 165 23.62 5.10 -12.76
C PRO A 165 22.40 4.25 -12.38
N LEU A 166 22.60 2.94 -12.20
CA LEU A 166 21.55 1.97 -11.90
C LEU A 166 21.47 1.60 -10.41
N VAL A 167 22.36 2.15 -9.56
CA VAL A 167 22.33 1.86 -8.12
C VAL A 167 20.99 2.23 -7.48
N PRO A 168 20.35 3.38 -7.74
CA PRO A 168 19.04 3.68 -7.16
C PRO A 168 17.98 2.64 -7.53
N ALA A 169 17.93 2.26 -8.82
CA ALA A 169 17.01 1.23 -9.30
C ALA A 169 17.29 -0.14 -8.68
N THR A 170 18.56 -0.49 -8.50
CA THR A 170 19.02 -1.73 -7.86
C THR A 170 18.63 -1.78 -6.38
N VAL A 171 18.82 -0.67 -5.65
CA VAL A 171 18.42 -0.55 -4.24
C VAL A 171 16.91 -0.69 -4.10
N LEU A 172 16.13 -0.05 -4.98
CA LEU A 172 14.68 -0.19 -4.99
C LEU A 172 14.23 -1.62 -5.35
N ALA A 173 14.89 -2.27 -6.31
CA ALA A 173 14.60 -3.67 -6.66
C ALA A 173 14.84 -4.59 -5.46
N ALA A 174 16.00 -4.45 -4.80
CA ALA A 174 16.32 -5.21 -3.59
C ALA A 174 15.31 -4.92 -2.46
N ALA A 175 14.93 -3.65 -2.26
CA ALA A 175 13.92 -3.26 -1.29
C ALA A 175 12.54 -3.88 -1.60
N ALA A 176 12.15 -3.99 -2.88
CA ALA A 176 10.91 -4.63 -3.29
C ALA A 176 10.92 -6.14 -2.94
N VAL A 177 12.03 -6.84 -3.19
CA VAL A 177 12.19 -8.24 -2.83
C VAL A 177 12.11 -8.44 -1.31
N VAL A 178 12.83 -7.61 -0.54
CA VAL A 178 12.78 -7.64 0.93
C VAL A 178 11.37 -7.34 1.45
N ALA A 179 10.70 -6.33 0.91
CA ALA A 179 9.33 -6.00 1.27
C ALA A 179 8.37 -7.15 0.95
N ALA A 180 8.53 -7.84 -0.19
CA ALA A 180 7.71 -9.00 -0.54
C ALA A 180 7.90 -10.14 0.45
N ALA A 181 9.14 -10.44 0.85
CA ALA A 181 9.43 -11.43 1.88
C ALA A 181 8.80 -11.04 3.23
N VAL A 182 9.01 -9.79 3.68
CA VAL A 182 8.44 -9.28 4.94
C VAL A 182 6.91 -9.38 4.91
N SER A 183 6.26 -8.95 3.84
CA SER A 183 4.81 -9.03 3.68
C SER A 183 4.30 -10.47 3.71
N HIS A 184 5.02 -11.41 3.10
CA HIS A 184 4.66 -12.82 3.16
C HIS A 184 4.70 -13.37 4.60
N PHE A 185 5.80 -13.13 5.32
CA PHE A 185 5.93 -13.59 6.70
C PHE A 185 4.98 -12.87 7.66
N ALA A 186 4.80 -11.56 7.49
CA ALA A 186 3.88 -10.75 8.30
C ALA A 186 2.42 -11.16 8.06
N GLY A 187 2.02 -11.42 6.82
CA GLY A 187 0.70 -11.94 6.49
C GLY A 187 0.43 -13.29 7.14
N GLY A 188 1.40 -14.22 7.08
CA GLY A 188 1.31 -15.51 7.77
C GLY A 188 1.22 -15.36 9.29
N ALA A 189 2.00 -14.44 9.89
CA ALA A 189 1.94 -14.16 11.32
C ALA A 189 0.60 -13.55 11.74
N LEU A 190 0.05 -12.64 10.93
CA LEU A 190 -1.26 -12.04 11.14
C LEU A 190 -2.38 -13.10 11.10
N MET A 191 -2.32 -14.04 10.15
CA MET A 191 -3.33 -15.11 10.04
C MET A 191 -3.32 -16.08 11.22
N ARG A 192 -2.15 -16.37 11.79
CA ARG A 192 -2.04 -17.22 12.97
C ARG A 192 -2.65 -16.60 14.23
N ARG A 193 -2.94 -15.29 14.23
CA ARG A 193 -3.54 -14.63 15.38
C ARG A 193 -5.06 -14.75 15.33
N GLY A 194 -5.62 -15.29 16.42
CA GLY A 194 -7.06 -15.32 16.65
C GLY A 194 -7.68 -13.92 16.65
N GLN A 195 -8.94 -13.85 16.24
CA GLN A 195 -9.70 -12.60 16.14
C GLN A 195 -10.52 -12.40 17.42
N PRO A 196 -10.38 -11.26 18.10
CA PRO A 196 -11.19 -10.97 19.28
C PRO A 196 -12.52 -10.37 18.87
N ALA A 197 -13.48 -11.23 18.52
CA ALA A 197 -14.84 -10.82 18.21
C ALA A 197 -15.81 -11.42 19.24
N SER A 198 -16.64 -10.56 19.83
CA SER A 198 -17.71 -10.96 20.76
C SER A 198 -19.05 -11.19 20.03
N SER A 199 -19.19 -10.64 18.83
CA SER A 199 -20.37 -10.79 17.97
C SER A 199 -19.97 -11.16 16.53
N VAL A 200 -20.96 -11.63 15.76
CA VAL A 200 -20.79 -11.96 14.34
C VAL A 200 -20.44 -10.71 13.52
N ASP A 201 -21.08 -9.58 13.82
CA ASP A 201 -20.82 -8.30 13.16
C ASP A 201 -19.40 -7.79 13.46
N GLU A 202 -18.95 -7.90 14.71
CA GLU A 202 -17.56 -7.57 15.08
C GLU A 202 -16.56 -8.46 14.34
N LEU A 203 -16.86 -9.74 14.17
CA LEU A 203 -16.01 -10.67 13.42
C LEU A 203 -15.93 -10.28 11.94
N ALA A 204 -17.06 -9.89 11.34
CA ALA A 204 -17.10 -9.43 9.96
C ALA A 204 -16.28 -8.14 9.75
N TRP A 205 -16.38 -7.20 10.68
CA TRP A 205 -15.58 -5.98 10.66
C TRP A 205 -14.08 -6.23 10.88
N ASP A 206 -13.71 -7.15 11.77
CA ASP A 206 -12.31 -7.54 11.95
C ASP A 206 -11.74 -8.21 10.69
N ASP A 207 -12.53 -9.05 10.01
CA ASP A 207 -12.18 -9.64 8.71
C ASP A 207 -11.97 -8.58 7.62
N ALA A 208 -12.86 -7.58 7.56
CA ALA A 208 -12.75 -6.47 6.61
C ALA A 208 -11.45 -5.68 6.80
N LEU A 209 -11.14 -5.34 8.04
CA LEU A 209 -9.94 -4.61 8.42
C LEU A 209 -8.68 -5.44 8.16
N ARG A 210 -8.69 -6.71 8.55
CA ARG A 210 -7.62 -7.67 8.28
C ARG A 210 -7.36 -7.82 6.78
N GLY A 211 -8.43 -7.89 5.97
CA GLY A 211 -8.32 -7.94 4.51
C GLY A 211 -7.73 -6.67 3.92
N ALA A 212 -8.11 -5.49 4.43
CA ALA A 212 -7.50 -4.22 4.05
C ALA A 212 -6.00 -4.18 4.38
N THR A 213 -5.61 -4.64 5.57
CA THR A 213 -4.20 -4.72 6.00
C THR A 213 -3.39 -5.68 5.12
N LEU A 214 -3.91 -6.88 4.85
CA LEU A 214 -3.25 -7.85 3.96
C LEU A 214 -3.08 -7.31 2.53
N ARG A 215 -4.10 -6.62 2.01
CA ARG A 215 -4.02 -5.99 0.70
C ARG A 215 -2.94 -4.91 0.67
N SER A 216 -2.91 -4.04 1.68
CA SER A 216 -1.85 -3.04 1.82
C SER A 216 -0.47 -3.72 1.81
N MET A 217 -0.29 -4.82 2.56
CA MET A 217 0.95 -5.61 2.58
C MET A 217 1.34 -6.17 1.19
N VAL A 218 0.38 -6.56 0.36
CA VAL A 218 0.65 -7.05 -1.01
C VAL A 218 0.94 -5.91 -2.00
N GLN A 219 0.39 -4.71 -1.77
CA GLN A 219 0.59 -3.54 -2.63
C GLN A 219 1.94 -2.84 -2.39
N ILE A 220 2.52 -2.95 -1.19
CA ILE A 220 3.83 -2.35 -0.86
C ILE A 220 4.90 -2.75 -1.87
N PRO A 221 5.21 -4.04 -2.03
CA PRO A 221 6.36 -4.45 -2.81
C PRO A 221 6.12 -4.23 -4.30
N ALA A 222 4.86 -4.31 -4.75
CA ALA A 222 4.47 -3.91 -6.11
C ALA A 222 4.78 -2.42 -6.36
N THR A 223 4.43 -1.54 -5.42
CA THR A 223 4.71 -0.09 -5.54
C THR A 223 6.22 0.18 -5.60
N ILE A 224 7.00 -0.51 -4.79
CA ILE A 224 8.48 -0.41 -4.81
C ILE A 224 9.05 -0.95 -6.11
N GLY A 225 8.51 -2.08 -6.62
CA GLY A 225 8.91 -2.64 -7.90
C GLY A 225 8.61 -1.71 -9.08
N VAL A 226 7.44 -1.05 -9.08
CA VAL A 226 7.11 -0.01 -10.08
C VAL A 226 8.06 1.17 -9.99
N ALA A 227 8.43 1.61 -8.79
CA ALA A 227 9.41 2.67 -8.62
C ALA A 227 10.81 2.26 -9.13
N SER A 228 11.23 1.04 -8.85
CA SER A 228 12.49 0.48 -9.36
C SER A 228 12.48 0.41 -10.89
N LEU A 229 11.37 -0.06 -11.48
CA LEU A 229 11.18 -0.09 -12.93
C LEU A 229 11.27 1.33 -13.49
N ALA A 230 10.50 2.27 -12.96
CA ALA A 230 10.50 3.66 -13.44
C ALA A 230 11.90 4.32 -13.33
N ALA A 231 12.64 4.06 -12.24
CA ALA A 231 14.02 4.51 -12.09
C ALA A 231 14.93 3.89 -13.16
N THR A 232 14.80 2.59 -13.42
CA THR A 232 15.54 1.89 -14.48
C THR A 232 15.26 2.50 -15.85
N LEU A 233 13.98 2.71 -16.18
CA LEU A 233 13.55 3.28 -17.46
C LEU A 233 14.04 4.71 -17.65
N PHE A 234 14.03 5.50 -16.57
CA PHE A 234 14.55 6.86 -16.60
C PHE A 234 16.06 6.86 -16.88
N THR A 235 16.83 6.01 -16.20
CA THR A 235 18.27 5.87 -16.45
C THR A 235 18.56 5.38 -17.87
N LEU A 236 17.74 4.47 -18.42
CA LEU A 236 17.87 4.05 -19.82
C LEU A 236 17.58 5.20 -20.79
N GLY A 237 16.56 6.01 -20.52
CA GLY A 237 16.18 7.14 -21.37
C GLY A 237 17.24 8.23 -21.49
N THR A 238 18.21 8.30 -20.57
CA THR A 238 19.33 9.25 -20.66
C THR A 238 20.53 8.72 -21.43
N LEU A 239 20.54 7.43 -21.81
CA LEU A 239 21.65 6.84 -22.57
C LEU A 239 21.54 7.21 -24.06
N PRO A 240 22.60 7.73 -24.67
CA PRO A 240 22.61 8.03 -26.11
C PRO A 240 22.56 6.73 -26.93
N GLY A 241 21.71 6.69 -27.95
CA GLY A 241 21.61 5.57 -28.90
C GLY A 241 20.47 4.58 -28.66
N LEU A 242 19.68 4.73 -27.59
CA LEU A 242 18.39 4.06 -27.47
C LEU A 242 17.36 4.78 -28.37
N SER A 243 16.67 4.02 -29.23
CA SER A 243 15.64 4.59 -30.10
C SER A 243 14.47 5.15 -29.28
N ASP A 244 13.91 6.29 -29.69
CA ASP A 244 12.70 6.88 -29.08
C ASP A 244 11.56 5.86 -28.93
N VAL A 245 11.42 4.94 -29.89
CA VAL A 245 10.41 3.87 -29.89
C VAL A 245 10.54 2.94 -28.68
N MET A 246 11.77 2.56 -28.31
CA MET A 246 12.04 1.73 -27.13
C MET A 246 11.63 2.46 -25.86
N MET A 247 11.97 3.75 -25.75
CA MET A 247 11.61 4.58 -24.61
C MET A 247 10.08 4.68 -24.43
N TRP A 248 9.35 5.01 -25.51
CA TRP A 248 7.89 5.10 -25.48
C TRP A 248 7.23 3.76 -25.14
N THR A 249 7.77 2.64 -25.64
CA THR A 249 7.28 1.30 -25.34
C THR A 249 7.41 1.00 -23.83
N LEU A 250 8.56 1.34 -23.24
CA LEU A 250 8.81 1.11 -21.82
C LEU A 250 7.94 2.00 -20.92
N PHE A 251 7.72 3.27 -21.29
CA PHE A 251 6.74 4.13 -20.61
C PHE A 251 5.31 3.60 -20.75
N GLY A 252 4.96 3.03 -21.91
CA GLY A 252 3.69 2.35 -22.12
C GLY A 252 3.49 1.17 -21.18
N VAL A 253 4.51 0.35 -20.97
CA VAL A 253 4.48 -0.77 -19.99
C VAL A 253 4.30 -0.25 -18.57
N LEU A 254 5.03 0.80 -18.18
CA LEU A 254 4.88 1.43 -16.87
C LEU A 254 3.44 1.95 -16.66
N ALA A 255 2.90 2.67 -17.65
CA ALA A 255 1.55 3.20 -17.60
C ALA A 255 0.50 2.07 -17.52
N ALA A 256 0.69 0.98 -18.27
CA ALA A 256 -0.17 -0.19 -18.22
C ALA A 256 -0.14 -0.87 -16.83
N LEU A 257 1.04 -0.99 -16.19
CA LEU A 257 1.16 -1.54 -14.84
C LEU A 257 0.51 -0.65 -13.78
N VAL A 258 0.66 0.67 -13.89
CA VAL A 258 -0.01 1.63 -13.00
C VAL A 258 -1.53 1.56 -13.20
N ALA A 259 -2.00 1.55 -14.44
CA ALA A 259 -3.42 1.40 -14.76
C ALA A 259 -3.97 0.06 -14.23
N PHE A 260 -3.22 -1.03 -14.39
CA PHE A 260 -3.55 -2.34 -13.86
C PHE A 260 -3.69 -2.29 -12.33
N MET A 261 -2.75 -1.67 -11.61
CA MET A 261 -2.85 -1.50 -10.15
C MET A 261 -4.04 -0.64 -9.73
N ILE A 262 -4.34 0.45 -10.44
CA ILE A 262 -5.49 1.30 -10.13
C ILE A 262 -6.81 0.55 -10.38
N LEU A 263 -6.89 -0.19 -11.49
CA LEU A 263 -8.08 -0.94 -11.87
C LEU A 263 -8.31 -2.15 -10.95
N SER A 264 -7.25 -2.87 -10.57
CA SER A 264 -7.34 -3.99 -9.64
C SER A 264 -7.81 -3.52 -8.26
N ASN A 265 -7.34 -2.36 -7.81
CA ASN A 265 -7.74 -1.76 -6.53
C ASN A 265 -9.19 -1.25 -6.54
N ARG A 266 -9.77 -0.94 -7.71
CA ARG A 266 -11.11 -0.34 -7.81
C ARG A 266 -12.28 -1.31 -7.91
N ARG A 267 -12.12 -2.51 -8.50
CA ARG A 267 -13.28 -3.26 -9.02
C ARG A 267 -13.58 -4.60 -8.35
N ALA A 268 -12.64 -5.25 -7.68
CA ALA A 268 -12.83 -6.64 -7.25
C ALA A 268 -12.47 -6.93 -5.79
N ALA A 269 -11.71 -6.04 -5.15
CA ALA A 269 -10.99 -6.44 -3.95
C ALA A 269 -11.81 -6.29 -2.66
N THR A 270 -12.62 -5.25 -2.54
CA THR A 270 -13.28 -4.93 -1.27
C THR A 270 -14.41 -5.90 -0.92
N THR A 271 -15.05 -6.53 -1.89
CA THR A 271 -16.09 -7.57 -1.64
C THR A 271 -15.59 -9.00 -1.79
N TYR A 272 -14.34 -9.21 -2.20
CA TYR A 272 -13.80 -10.57 -2.38
C TYR A 272 -13.80 -11.36 -1.06
N TYR A 273 -13.33 -10.76 0.03
CA TYR A 273 -13.35 -11.40 1.35
C TYR A 273 -14.79 -11.71 1.79
N LEU A 274 -15.71 -10.80 1.51
CA LEU A 274 -17.11 -10.92 1.92
C LEU A 274 -17.78 -12.07 1.15
N ARG A 275 -17.56 -12.21 -0.16
CA ARG A 275 -18.03 -13.37 -0.94
C ARG A 275 -17.45 -14.70 -0.46
N ARG A 276 -16.21 -14.70 0.05
CA ARG A 276 -15.50 -15.93 0.42
C ARG A 276 -15.80 -16.38 1.85
N LEU A 277 -15.87 -15.42 2.78
CA LEU A 277 -16.00 -15.66 4.21
C LEU A 277 -17.41 -15.41 4.75
N TRP A 278 -18.24 -14.64 4.03
CA TRP A 278 -19.57 -14.19 4.43
C TRP A 278 -20.56 -14.21 3.25
N PRO A 279 -20.80 -15.38 2.62
CA PRO A 279 -21.60 -15.46 1.40
C PRO A 279 -23.02 -14.89 1.58
N ASP A 280 -23.63 -15.06 2.76
CA ASP A 280 -24.98 -14.55 3.05
C ASP A 280 -25.02 -13.02 3.06
N LEU A 281 -24.05 -12.37 3.73
CA LEU A 281 -23.90 -10.91 3.71
C LEU A 281 -23.60 -10.41 2.29
N ALA A 282 -22.93 -11.23 1.46
CA ALA A 282 -22.60 -10.84 0.08
C ALA A 282 -23.85 -10.72 -0.79
N VAL A 283 -24.77 -11.67 -0.62
CA VAL A 283 -26.06 -11.66 -1.29
C VAL A 283 -26.87 -10.46 -0.82
N GLU A 284 -26.99 -10.25 0.49
CA GLU A 284 -27.74 -9.12 1.05
C GLU A 284 -27.21 -7.77 0.56
N TYR A 285 -25.88 -7.59 0.57
CA TYR A 285 -25.24 -6.38 0.05
C TYR A 285 -25.48 -6.19 -1.45
N SER A 286 -25.44 -7.27 -2.24
CA SER A 286 -25.72 -7.20 -3.68
C SER A 286 -27.18 -6.84 -3.97
N ASP A 287 -28.12 -7.34 -3.17
CA ASP A 287 -29.54 -7.00 -3.26
C ASP A 287 -29.81 -5.56 -2.82
N ALA A 288 -29.10 -5.07 -1.80
CA ALA A 288 -29.16 -3.67 -1.37
C ALA A 288 -28.65 -2.72 -2.47
N LEU A 289 -27.56 -3.08 -3.16
CA LEU A 289 -27.05 -2.33 -4.31
C LEU A 289 -28.04 -2.34 -5.49
N ALA A 290 -28.61 -3.50 -5.82
CA ALA A 290 -29.59 -3.62 -6.91
C ALA A 290 -30.86 -2.78 -6.65
N ARG A 291 -31.25 -2.62 -5.38
CA ARG A 291 -32.38 -1.78 -4.95
C ARG A 291 -32.05 -0.28 -4.87
N GLY A 292 -30.81 0.13 -5.13
CA GLY A 292 -30.37 1.52 -4.98
C GLY A 292 -30.33 2.01 -3.53
N ALA A 293 -30.44 1.10 -2.55
CA ALA A 293 -30.44 1.44 -1.12
C ALA A 293 -29.03 1.70 -0.56
N ALA A 294 -27.99 1.35 -1.32
CA ALA A 294 -26.59 1.42 -0.90
C ALA A 294 -25.76 2.52 -1.60
N SER A 295 -26.38 3.42 -2.37
CA SER A 295 -25.71 4.55 -3.06
C SER A 295 -25.56 5.78 -2.17
#